data_AF-A0A9P1GYE4-F1
#
_entry.id   AF-A0A9P1GYE4-F1
#
_cell.length_a   1.000
_cell.length_b   1.000
_cell.length_c   1.000
_cell.angle_alpha   90.00
_cell.angle_beta   90.00
_cell.angle_gamma   90.00
#
_symmetry.space_group_name_H-M   'P 1'
#
loop_
_entity.id
_entity.type
_entity.pdbx_description
1 polymer ?
#
loop_
_entity_poly.entity_id
_entity_poly.type
_entity_poly.pdbx_seq_one_letter_code
_entity_poly.pdbx_strand_id
1 'polypeptide(L)'
;MSLPATVNRNKVLGDFELPPAHPAITQTGPDKSPFENEGFVVQGSVSSGVFDLQEREDYCARYRLKPFDSERIERRKTYDLLLVNTELEMLEIRLGEMYPYVDYFVILEADRSFSGIPKKLYIEENWQLFSKYHDKMIRRTVDFSSVKEGDNAWVLEKLSRNAMVNQVLPFLTGDQAPHEDDILLVSDVDEIPKPPVLQALRNCEVPPRITINSEFYYYSFQWLSREEWMHPQATIWKGNDTVKPEELRHHAGDYHFKRGAWHCSYCFSTMEETVGKVKSFSHQEFNKPEFKDPAKILQRVRFGTDFFDRKTSVYDYVRNNQDRPLNANYLDIPEDGNVDDVSFG
;
A
#
# COMPACT_ATOMS: atom_id res chain seq x y z
N MET A 1 3.25 -7.38 39.06
CA MET A 1 3.03 -8.82 39.24
C MET A 1 3.78 -9.54 38.13
N SER A 2 4.78 -10.34 38.49
CA SER A 2 5.65 -11.07 37.57
C SER A 2 4.91 -12.24 36.93
N LEU A 3 4.99 -12.36 35.60
CA LEU A 3 4.56 -13.56 34.86
C LEU A 3 5.71 -14.58 34.80
N PRO A 4 5.44 -15.89 34.93
CA PRO A 4 6.48 -16.91 35.05
C PRO A 4 7.00 -17.42 33.70
N ALA A 5 8.31 -17.72 33.73
CA ALA A 5 9.11 -18.71 32.98
C ALA A 5 8.58 -19.31 31.66
N THR A 6 9.31 -18.99 30.58
CA THR A 6 9.84 -19.90 29.54
C THR A 6 9.07 -21.20 29.27
N VAL A 7 8.27 -21.19 28.21
CA VAL A 7 7.83 -22.41 27.52
C VAL A 7 8.96 -22.86 26.58
N ASN A 8 9.35 -24.12 26.73
CA ASN A 8 10.44 -24.77 26.02
C ASN A 8 10.09 -24.99 24.53
N ARG A 9 10.93 -24.49 23.61
CA ARG A 9 10.72 -24.39 22.15
C ARG A 9 10.60 -25.73 21.40
N ASN A 10 11.01 -26.87 21.98
CA ASN A 10 11.13 -28.13 21.23
C ASN A 10 9.95 -29.10 21.36
N LYS A 11 8.73 -28.65 21.69
CA LYS A 11 7.62 -29.59 22.00
C LYS A 11 6.29 -29.38 21.29
N VAL A 12 6.19 -28.48 20.30
CA VAL A 12 4.92 -28.26 19.58
C VAL A 12 5.03 -28.39 18.06
N LEU A 13 6.21 -28.50 17.47
CA LEU A 13 6.37 -28.52 16.02
C LEU A 13 7.28 -29.68 15.63
N GLY A 14 6.72 -30.66 14.92
CA GLY A 14 7.52 -31.68 14.23
C GLY A 14 8.09 -31.11 12.94
N ASP A 15 9.23 -31.64 12.51
CA ASP A 15 9.87 -31.31 11.24
C ASP A 15 8.87 -31.49 10.08
N PHE A 16 8.62 -30.44 9.29
CA PHE A 16 7.69 -30.49 8.15
C PHE A 16 8.19 -29.63 6.97
N GLU A 17 8.18 -30.23 5.78
CA GLU A 17 8.55 -29.63 4.50
C GLU A 17 7.39 -28.84 3.87
N LEU A 18 7.67 -27.66 3.29
CA LEU A 18 6.70 -26.91 2.48
C LEU A 18 6.17 -27.74 1.29
N PRO A 19 4.95 -27.46 0.78
CA PRO A 19 4.44 -28.13 -0.42
C PRO A 19 5.40 -27.95 -1.61
N PRO A 20 5.59 -28.97 -2.47
CA PRO A 20 6.58 -28.94 -3.52
C PRO A 20 6.23 -27.88 -4.58
N ALA A 21 7.17 -26.97 -4.85
CA ALA A 21 7.06 -26.06 -5.99
C ALA A 21 7.78 -26.61 -7.23
N HIS A 22 7.41 -26.07 -8.40
CA HIS A 22 8.08 -26.32 -9.68
C HIS A 22 9.49 -25.67 -9.70
N PRO A 23 10.47 -26.26 -10.43
CA PRO A 23 11.89 -26.04 -10.16
C PRO A 23 12.42 -24.67 -10.62
N ALA A 24 13.30 -24.10 -9.80
CA ALA A 24 14.03 -22.84 -10.00
C ALA A 24 15.56 -23.06 -10.04
N ILE A 25 16.32 -22.03 -10.45
CA ILE A 25 17.79 -22.02 -10.66
C ILE A 25 18.47 -21.08 -9.63
N THR A 26 19.68 -21.47 -9.19
CA THR A 26 20.46 -21.02 -8.01
C THR A 26 21.54 -19.93 -8.22
N GLN A 27 21.88 -19.16 -7.16
CA GLN A 27 23.21 -18.85 -6.53
C GLN A 27 23.16 -17.52 -5.71
N THR A 28 23.37 -17.41 -4.37
CA THR A 28 24.51 -17.51 -3.39
C THR A 28 25.53 -16.34 -3.31
N GLY A 29 25.65 -15.67 -2.13
CA GLY A 29 26.88 -15.01 -1.60
C GLY A 29 26.71 -13.61 -0.91
N PRO A 30 27.54 -13.21 0.09
CA PRO A 30 27.04 -12.68 1.38
C PRO A 30 27.40 -11.23 1.82
N ASP A 31 26.60 -10.75 2.79
CA ASP A 31 26.81 -9.80 3.91
C ASP A 31 27.22 -8.33 3.67
N LYS A 32 26.20 -7.44 3.65
CA LYS A 32 26.26 -5.98 3.89
C LYS A 32 24.95 -5.54 4.58
N SER A 33 25.02 -4.44 5.34
CA SER A 33 23.89 -3.74 5.98
C SER A 33 22.64 -3.67 5.05
N PRO A 34 21.41 -3.89 5.55
CA PRO A 34 20.19 -3.91 4.72
C PRO A 34 19.85 -2.55 4.08
N PHE A 35 20.59 -1.49 4.42
CA PHE A 35 20.35 -0.11 3.95
C PHE A 35 21.42 0.41 2.98
N GLU A 36 22.41 -0.41 2.61
CA GLU A 36 23.43 -0.02 1.63
C GLU A 36 23.47 -1.03 0.48
N ASN A 37 22.62 -0.82 -0.52
CA ASN A 37 22.99 -1.17 -1.88
C ASN A 37 22.59 -0.08 -2.87
N GLU A 38 23.45 0.03 -3.87
CA GLU A 38 23.75 1.19 -4.70
C GLU A 38 22.52 1.78 -5.40
N GLY A 39 22.42 3.11 -5.28
CA GLY A 39 21.39 3.90 -5.90
C GLY A 39 21.28 3.62 -7.39
N PHE A 40 20.04 3.50 -7.85
CA PHE A 40 19.76 3.53 -9.28
C PHE A 40 20.09 4.93 -9.78
N VAL A 41 21.22 5.05 -10.49
CA VAL A 41 21.46 6.18 -11.38
C VAL A 41 20.46 6.00 -12.52
N VAL A 42 19.37 6.75 -12.47
CA VAL A 42 18.57 7.03 -13.67
C VAL A 42 19.49 7.82 -14.60
N GLN A 43 20.21 7.12 -15.49
CA GLN A 43 20.90 7.75 -16.61
C GLN A 43 19.83 8.23 -17.59
N GLY A 44 19.39 9.45 -17.35
CA GLY A 44 18.45 10.19 -18.15
C GLY A 44 18.05 11.39 -17.31
N SER A 45 18.27 12.61 -17.83
CA SER A 45 17.72 13.81 -17.21
C SER A 45 16.28 13.56 -16.81
N VAL A 46 15.89 13.96 -15.59
CA VAL A 46 14.51 13.94 -15.10
C VAL A 46 13.61 14.61 -16.14
N SER A 47 13.10 13.85 -17.11
CA SER A 47 11.97 14.26 -17.91
C SER A 47 10.78 14.12 -16.98
N SER A 48 9.83 15.04 -17.10
CA SER A 48 8.67 15.27 -16.23
C SER A 48 7.69 14.09 -16.11
N GLY A 49 8.09 12.87 -16.47
CA GLY A 49 7.20 11.71 -16.64
C GLY A 49 6.21 11.90 -17.79
N VAL A 50 6.38 12.97 -18.57
CA VAL A 50 5.55 13.34 -19.72
C VAL A 50 6.16 12.77 -20.99
N PHE A 51 5.36 12.01 -21.72
CA PHE A 51 5.71 11.47 -23.03
C PHE A 51 5.54 12.52 -24.12
N ASP A 52 6.34 12.41 -25.20
CA ASP A 52 6.05 13.16 -26.42
C ASP A 52 4.71 12.75 -27.03
N LEU A 53 4.21 13.51 -28.01
CA LEU A 53 2.88 13.28 -28.56
C LEU A 53 2.71 11.87 -29.14
N GLN A 54 3.70 11.39 -29.90
CA GLN A 54 3.61 10.09 -30.56
C GLN A 54 3.71 8.96 -29.54
N GLU A 55 4.68 9.05 -28.61
CA GLU A 55 4.82 8.08 -27.53
C GLU A 55 3.55 8.03 -26.67
N ARG A 56 2.94 9.17 -26.38
CA ARG A 56 1.71 9.25 -25.61
C ARG A 56 0.52 8.64 -26.34
N GLU A 57 0.38 8.90 -27.65
CA GLU A 57 -0.65 8.28 -28.47
C GLU A 57 -0.54 6.74 -28.43
N ASP A 58 0.68 6.23 -28.65
CA ASP A 58 0.96 4.79 -28.64
C ASP A 58 0.74 4.20 -27.24
N TYR A 59 1.22 4.89 -26.19
CA TYR A 59 1.10 4.45 -24.81
C TYR A 59 -0.36 4.34 -24.38
N CYS A 60 -1.17 5.38 -24.65
CA CYS A 60 -2.57 5.44 -24.26
C CYS A 60 -3.46 4.50 -25.08
N ALA A 61 -3.12 4.25 -26.35
CA ALA A 61 -3.82 3.29 -27.19
C ALA A 61 -3.80 1.86 -26.60
N ARG A 62 -2.72 1.47 -25.92
CA ARG A 62 -2.63 0.16 -25.22
C ARG A 62 -3.68 -0.01 -24.12
N TYR A 63 -4.14 1.11 -23.55
CA TYR A 63 -5.20 1.18 -22.56
C TYR A 63 -6.57 1.54 -23.17
N ARG A 64 -6.67 1.71 -24.50
CA ARG A 64 -7.88 2.21 -25.19
C ARG A 64 -8.30 3.59 -24.67
N LEU A 65 -7.33 4.41 -24.31
CA LEU A 65 -7.50 5.80 -23.88
C LEU A 65 -6.93 6.74 -24.95
N LYS A 66 -7.37 7.99 -24.94
CA LYS A 66 -6.78 9.04 -25.77
C LYS A 66 -5.57 9.65 -25.06
N PRO A 67 -4.60 10.23 -25.80
CA PRO A 67 -3.57 11.05 -25.18
C PRO A 67 -4.22 12.23 -24.44
N PHE A 68 -3.68 12.58 -23.27
CA PHE A 68 -4.07 13.81 -22.60
C PHE A 68 -3.65 15.03 -23.44
N ASP A 69 -4.28 16.16 -23.19
CA ASP A 69 -4.09 17.37 -23.97
C ASP A 69 -2.64 17.89 -23.95
N SER A 70 -2.11 18.25 -25.12
CA SER A 70 -0.71 18.69 -25.30
C SER A 70 -0.39 20.01 -24.62
N GLU A 71 -1.37 20.91 -24.47
CA GLU A 71 -1.13 22.22 -23.85
C GLU A 71 -1.15 22.13 -22.32
N ARG A 72 -1.97 21.21 -21.77
CA ARG A 72 -2.15 21.04 -20.33
C ARG A 72 -1.26 19.99 -19.68
N ILE A 73 -0.59 19.12 -20.44
CA ILE A 73 0.16 17.99 -19.87
C ILE A 73 1.31 18.40 -18.95
N GLU A 74 2.00 19.50 -19.26
CA GLU A 74 3.17 19.97 -18.49
C GLU A 74 2.78 20.43 -17.08
N ARG A 75 1.54 20.90 -16.89
CA ARG A 75 1.04 21.39 -15.60
C ARG A 75 0.28 20.35 -14.79
N ARG A 76 -0.10 19.22 -15.41
CA ARG A 76 -0.82 18.15 -14.74
C ARG A 76 0.08 17.58 -13.65
N LYS A 77 -0.46 17.21 -12.50
CA LYS A 77 0.29 16.55 -11.42
C LYS A 77 -0.40 15.26 -11.00
N THR A 78 0.35 14.36 -10.39
CA THR A 78 -0.14 13.15 -9.74
C THR A 78 0.13 13.25 -8.24
N TYR A 79 -0.95 13.26 -7.46
CA TYR A 79 -0.91 13.24 -6.01
C TYR A 79 -1.28 11.84 -5.53
N ASP A 80 -0.45 11.29 -4.65
CA ASP A 80 -0.72 10.05 -3.97
C ASP A 80 -1.30 10.31 -2.58
N LEU A 81 -2.60 10.09 -2.40
CA LEU A 81 -3.31 10.32 -1.15
C LEU A 81 -3.45 8.97 -0.43
N LEU A 82 -2.77 8.86 0.71
CA LEU A 82 -2.75 7.63 1.50
C LEU A 82 -3.00 7.85 2.99
N LEU A 83 -3.68 6.88 3.57
CA LEU A 83 -3.79 6.70 5.02
C LEU A 83 -2.70 5.75 5.50
N VAL A 84 -2.12 6.05 6.65
CA VAL A 84 -1.11 5.20 7.28
C VAL A 84 -1.32 5.13 8.79
N ASN A 85 -1.09 3.96 9.37
CA ASN A 85 -1.26 3.71 10.79
C ASN A 85 0.08 3.46 11.49
N THR A 86 0.68 2.30 11.24
CA THR A 86 1.95 1.83 11.85
C THR A 86 2.93 1.33 10.80
N GLU A 87 2.52 1.22 9.54
CA GLU A 87 3.18 0.45 8.49
C GLU A 87 4.37 1.20 7.85
N LEU A 88 5.43 1.47 8.63
CA LEU A 88 6.61 2.23 8.20
C LEU A 88 7.34 1.59 7.00
N GLU A 89 7.52 0.28 7.06
CA GLU A 89 8.19 -0.50 6.01
C GLU A 89 7.41 -0.47 4.68
N MET A 90 6.09 -0.69 4.76
CA MET A 90 5.22 -0.60 3.59
C MET A 90 5.21 0.82 2.99
N LEU A 91 5.23 1.85 3.85
CA LEU A 91 5.38 3.23 3.39
C LEU A 91 6.71 3.45 2.67
N GLU A 92 7.83 2.92 3.16
CA GLU A 92 9.11 3.04 2.48
C GLU A 92 9.10 2.35 1.10
N ILE A 93 8.56 1.13 1.01
CA ILE A 93 8.43 0.42 -0.27
C ILE A 93 7.62 1.26 -1.26
N ARG A 94 6.45 1.74 -0.82
CA ARG A 94 5.56 2.57 -1.62
C ARG A 94 6.26 3.83 -2.11
N LEU A 95 6.89 4.58 -1.20
CA LEU A 95 7.62 5.81 -1.54
C LEU A 95 8.71 5.50 -2.56
N GLY A 96 9.55 4.49 -2.31
CA GLY A 96 10.63 4.11 -3.23
C GLY A 96 10.16 3.72 -4.63
N GLU A 97 9.11 2.91 -4.72
CA GLU A 97 8.56 2.43 -6.00
C GLU A 97 7.90 3.56 -6.81
N MET A 98 7.18 4.46 -6.13
CA MET A 98 6.35 5.47 -6.77
C MET A 98 7.06 6.83 -6.94
N TYR A 99 8.19 7.07 -6.27
CA TYR A 99 8.89 8.35 -6.24
C TYR A 99 9.17 8.95 -7.63
N PRO A 100 9.55 8.18 -8.67
CA PRO A 100 9.79 8.74 -10.00
C PRO A 100 8.53 9.19 -10.74
N TYR A 101 7.35 8.72 -10.33
CA TYR A 101 6.10 8.83 -11.10
C TYR A 101 5.03 9.72 -10.44
N VAL A 102 5.26 10.10 -9.19
CA VAL A 102 4.34 10.92 -8.39
C VAL A 102 4.99 12.27 -8.10
N ASP A 103 4.19 13.33 -8.11
CA ASP A 103 4.65 14.69 -7.78
C ASP A 103 4.64 14.90 -6.26
N TYR A 104 3.58 14.47 -5.57
CA TYR A 104 3.46 14.60 -4.11
C TYR A 104 2.80 13.40 -3.45
N PHE A 105 3.37 12.98 -2.32
CA PHE A 105 2.78 12.01 -1.40
C PHE A 105 2.05 12.75 -0.28
N VAL A 106 0.72 12.74 -0.31
CA VAL A 106 -0.13 13.31 0.74
C VAL A 106 -0.41 12.22 1.76
N ILE A 107 0.34 12.25 2.85
CA ILE A 107 0.32 11.24 3.92
C ILE A 107 -0.52 11.78 5.07
N LEU A 108 -1.66 11.16 5.30
CA LEU A 108 -2.56 11.55 6.36
C LEU A 108 -2.50 10.52 7.50
N GLU A 109 -2.09 11.01 8.66
CA GLU A 109 -1.85 10.19 9.85
C GLU A 109 -2.79 10.60 10.98
N ALA A 110 -3.33 9.61 11.71
CA ALA A 110 -4.21 9.85 12.85
C ALA A 110 -3.48 9.67 14.19
N ASP A 111 -3.89 10.41 15.23
CA ASP A 111 -3.47 10.22 16.64
C ASP A 111 -4.26 9.11 17.35
N ARG A 112 -5.12 8.41 16.62
CA ARG A 112 -5.97 7.32 17.10
C ARG A 112 -6.25 6.32 15.97
N SER A 113 -6.57 5.07 16.32
CA SER A 113 -7.07 4.08 15.37
C SER A 113 -8.52 4.37 14.94
N PHE A 114 -9.03 3.67 13.93
CA PHE A 114 -10.45 3.69 13.61
C PHE A 114 -11.31 3.16 14.76
N SER A 115 -10.80 2.22 15.55
CA SER A 115 -11.45 1.79 16.81
C SER A 115 -11.38 2.81 17.96
N GLY A 116 -10.82 4.00 17.72
CA GLY A 116 -10.75 5.09 18.71
C GLY A 116 -9.63 4.94 19.74
N ILE A 117 -8.75 3.95 19.59
CA ILE A 117 -7.63 3.73 20.51
C ILE A 117 -6.57 4.79 20.24
N PRO A 118 -6.18 5.62 21.24
CA PRO A 118 -5.10 6.59 21.06
C PRO A 118 -3.80 5.91 20.65
N LYS A 119 -3.07 6.54 19.73
CA LYS A 119 -1.78 6.05 19.23
C LYS A 119 -0.82 7.22 18.99
N LYS A 120 0.45 6.87 18.92
CA LYS A 120 1.50 7.79 18.47
C LYS A 120 1.35 8.10 16.98
N LEU A 121 1.95 9.23 16.61
CA LEU A 121 2.17 9.61 15.23
C LEU A 121 3.49 8.96 14.77
N TYR A 122 3.44 7.67 14.42
CA TYR A 122 4.58 6.84 14.04
C TYR A 122 5.39 7.45 12.88
N ILE A 123 4.74 8.05 11.88
CA ILE A 123 5.45 8.70 10.77
C ILE A 123 6.18 9.95 11.26
N GLU A 124 5.53 10.75 12.11
CA GLU A 124 6.14 11.94 12.69
C GLU A 124 7.33 11.59 13.60
N GLU A 125 7.20 10.58 14.47
CA GLU A 125 8.29 10.12 15.35
C GLU A 125 9.47 9.55 14.56
N ASN A 126 9.22 8.97 13.38
CA ASN A 126 10.23 8.33 12.52
C ASN A 126 10.52 9.11 11.23
N TRP A 127 10.22 10.42 11.21
CA TRP A 127 10.28 11.23 9.98
C TRP A 127 11.63 11.16 9.25
N GLN A 128 12.72 11.04 10.01
CA GLN A 128 14.08 10.99 9.47
C GLN A 128 14.36 9.75 8.60
N LEU A 129 13.64 8.64 8.82
CA LEU A 129 13.76 7.43 7.99
C LEU A 129 13.43 7.73 6.51
N PHE A 130 12.56 8.71 6.27
CA PHE A 130 12.07 9.06 4.94
C PHE A 130 12.79 10.28 4.32
N SER A 131 13.93 10.68 4.86
CA SER A 131 14.65 11.91 4.45
C SER A 131 14.90 12.03 2.95
N LYS A 132 15.20 10.92 2.27
CA LYS A 132 15.36 10.85 0.81
C LYS A 132 14.11 11.21 -0.01
N TYR A 133 12.93 11.24 0.61
CA TYR A 133 11.64 11.49 -0.05
C TYR A 133 10.98 12.81 0.38
N HIS A 134 11.58 13.55 1.33
CA HIS A 134 10.96 14.72 1.98
C HIS A 134 10.55 15.83 1.01
N ASP A 135 11.21 15.95 -0.15
CA ASP A 135 10.90 16.96 -1.16
C ASP A 135 9.50 16.77 -1.78
N LYS A 136 8.99 15.52 -1.78
CA LYS A 136 7.65 15.18 -2.29
C LYS A 136 6.64 14.82 -1.19
N MET A 137 7.08 14.64 0.06
CA MET A 137 6.19 14.22 1.14
C MET A 137 5.47 15.39 1.81
N ILE A 138 4.15 15.27 1.92
CA ILE A 138 3.28 16.22 2.61
C ILE A 138 2.53 15.44 3.70
N ARG A 139 3.01 15.56 4.94
CA ARG A 139 2.40 14.87 6.09
C ARG A 139 1.49 15.79 6.90
N ARG A 140 0.31 15.29 7.26
CA ARG A 140 -0.67 15.99 8.11
C ARG A 140 -1.29 15.05 9.14
N THR A 141 -1.64 15.60 10.29
CA THR A 141 -2.48 14.91 11.29
C THR A 141 -3.95 15.12 10.94
N VAL A 142 -4.76 14.07 11.00
CA VAL A 142 -6.22 14.18 10.85
C VAL A 142 -6.80 15.02 11.99
N ASP A 143 -7.63 16.02 11.65
CA ASP A 143 -8.46 16.70 12.64
C ASP A 143 -9.79 15.96 12.85
N PHE A 144 -9.95 15.38 14.04
CA PHE A 144 -11.17 14.69 14.48
C PHE A 144 -12.11 15.57 15.32
N SER A 145 -11.95 16.89 15.33
CA SER A 145 -12.80 17.83 16.10
C SER A 145 -14.30 17.71 15.83
N SER A 146 -14.68 17.19 14.65
CA SER A 146 -16.08 16.97 14.26
C SER A 146 -16.65 15.60 14.68
N VAL A 147 -15.82 14.67 15.18
CA VAL A 147 -16.24 13.36 15.66
C VAL A 147 -16.90 13.49 17.02
N LYS A 148 -18.02 12.79 17.22
CA LYS A 148 -18.79 12.81 18.47
C LYS A 148 -18.54 11.55 19.28
N GLU A 149 -18.79 11.64 20.58
CA GLU A 149 -18.80 10.46 21.45
C GLU A 149 -19.84 9.45 20.96
N GLY A 150 -19.44 8.18 20.82
CA GLY A 150 -20.29 7.10 20.32
C GLY A 150 -20.22 6.87 18.80
N ASP A 151 -19.51 7.70 18.03
CA ASP A 151 -19.22 7.41 16.62
C ASP A 151 -18.42 6.10 16.49
N ASN A 152 -18.74 5.31 15.47
CA ASN A 152 -18.12 4.00 15.25
C ASN A 152 -16.91 4.08 14.32
N ALA A 153 -16.20 2.95 14.16
CA ALA A 153 -14.97 2.90 13.38
C ALA A 153 -15.12 3.33 11.91
N TRP A 154 -16.27 3.06 11.30
CA TRP A 154 -16.57 3.47 9.93
C TRP A 154 -16.70 5.00 9.79
N VAL A 155 -17.19 5.69 10.82
CA VAL A 155 -17.25 7.16 10.83
C VAL A 155 -15.84 7.75 10.83
N LEU A 156 -14.94 7.22 11.67
CA LEU A 156 -13.55 7.67 11.74
C LEU A 156 -12.81 7.41 10.42
N GLU A 157 -13.02 6.24 9.82
CA GLU A 157 -12.43 5.88 8.53
C GLU A 157 -12.91 6.79 7.40
N LYS A 158 -14.23 7.01 7.28
CA LYS A 158 -14.83 7.92 6.29
C LYS A 158 -14.31 9.35 6.44
N LEU A 159 -14.19 9.83 7.68
CA LEU A 159 -13.64 11.16 7.95
C LEU A 159 -12.17 11.20 7.51
N SER A 160 -11.37 10.23 7.93
CA SER A 160 -9.94 10.15 7.59
C SER A 160 -9.73 10.15 6.08
N ARG A 161 -10.48 9.34 5.33
CA ARG A 161 -10.40 9.33 3.86
C ARG A 161 -10.68 10.70 3.25
N ASN A 162 -11.79 11.31 3.64
CA ASN A 162 -12.19 12.61 3.07
C ASN A 162 -11.34 13.78 3.58
N ALA A 163 -10.65 13.64 4.70
CA ALA A 163 -9.76 14.66 5.24
C ALA A 163 -8.57 14.96 4.33
N MET A 164 -8.13 14.00 3.49
CA MET A 164 -7.08 14.28 2.51
C MET A 164 -7.50 15.39 1.53
N VAL A 165 -8.77 15.38 1.10
CA VAL A 165 -9.34 16.41 0.21
C VAL A 165 -9.87 17.64 0.96
N ASN A 166 -10.41 17.49 2.19
CA ASN A 166 -11.03 18.61 2.90
C ASN A 166 -10.09 19.37 3.84
N GLN A 167 -9.07 18.69 4.39
CA GLN A 167 -8.17 19.23 5.42
C GLN A 167 -6.74 19.42 4.93
N VAL A 168 -6.35 18.81 3.80
CA VAL A 168 -4.98 18.92 3.26
C VAL A 168 -4.94 19.71 1.96
N LEU A 169 -5.51 19.18 0.87
CA LEU A 169 -5.40 19.77 -0.47
C LEU A 169 -5.76 21.28 -0.56
N PRO A 170 -6.82 21.80 0.09
CA PRO A 170 -7.21 23.21 -0.01
C PRO A 170 -6.21 24.17 0.65
N PHE A 171 -5.30 23.66 1.47
CA PHE A 171 -4.31 24.44 2.21
C PHE A 171 -2.90 24.34 1.58
N LEU A 172 -2.74 23.56 0.51
CA LEU A 172 -1.50 23.52 -0.24
C LEU A 172 -1.37 24.78 -1.10
N THR A 173 -0.16 25.32 -1.19
CA THR A 173 0.13 26.58 -1.89
C THR A 173 1.35 26.43 -2.80
N GLY A 174 1.54 27.37 -3.73
CA GLY A 174 2.64 27.33 -4.70
C GLY A 174 2.59 26.07 -5.55
N ASP A 175 3.75 25.46 -5.80
CA ASP A 175 3.88 24.27 -6.65
C ASP A 175 3.08 23.06 -6.12
N GLN A 176 2.82 23.01 -4.81
CA GLN A 176 2.04 21.95 -4.17
C GLN A 176 0.52 22.11 -4.36
N ALA A 177 0.03 23.29 -4.76
CA ALA A 177 -1.40 23.54 -4.90
C ALA A 177 -1.99 22.72 -6.06
N PRO A 178 -3.09 21.97 -5.86
CA PRO A 178 -3.69 21.20 -6.94
C PRO A 178 -4.36 22.10 -7.98
N HIS A 179 -4.21 21.74 -9.25
CA HIS A 179 -4.81 22.41 -10.40
C HIS A 179 -5.79 21.49 -11.12
N GLU A 180 -6.71 22.09 -11.88
CA GLU A 180 -7.68 21.33 -12.64
C GLU A 180 -6.99 20.28 -13.52
N ASP A 181 -7.54 19.07 -13.55
CA ASP A 181 -7.02 17.90 -14.28
C ASP A 181 -5.89 17.11 -13.60
N ASP A 182 -5.41 17.56 -12.44
CA ASP A 182 -4.48 16.78 -11.62
C ASP A 182 -5.12 15.45 -11.20
N ILE A 183 -4.30 14.41 -11.13
CA ILE A 183 -4.70 13.07 -10.69
C ILE A 183 -4.57 12.98 -9.18
N LEU A 184 -5.62 12.47 -8.53
CA LEU A 184 -5.58 12.07 -7.13
C LEU A 184 -5.73 10.55 -7.05
N LEU A 185 -4.66 9.86 -6.66
CA LEU A 185 -4.72 8.45 -6.26
C LEU A 185 -5.23 8.38 -4.83
N VAL A 186 -6.18 7.49 -4.54
CA VAL A 186 -6.76 7.28 -3.22
C VAL A 186 -6.55 5.83 -2.85
N SER A 187 -5.70 5.58 -1.85
CA SER A 187 -5.22 4.24 -1.55
C SER A 187 -4.96 4.04 -0.05
N ASP A 188 -4.95 2.78 0.37
CA ASP A 188 -4.29 2.39 1.62
C ASP A 188 -2.79 2.19 1.34
N VAL A 189 -1.95 2.29 2.37
CA VAL A 189 -0.48 2.22 2.22
C VAL A 189 0.00 0.93 1.54
N ASP A 190 -0.73 -0.18 1.75
CA ASP A 190 -0.47 -1.51 1.18
C ASP A 190 -1.01 -1.70 -0.24
N GLU A 191 -1.67 -0.71 -0.85
CA GLU A 191 -2.23 -0.73 -2.21
C GLU A 191 -1.37 0.10 -3.18
N ILE A 192 -0.32 -0.48 -3.76
CA ILE A 192 0.74 0.21 -4.51
C ILE A 192 0.45 0.13 -6.03
N PRO A 193 0.08 1.23 -6.71
CA PRO A 193 -0.05 1.25 -8.17
C PRO A 193 1.26 0.94 -8.89
N LYS A 194 1.19 0.14 -9.96
CA LYS A 194 2.37 -0.18 -10.76
C LYS A 194 2.81 1.04 -11.60
N PRO A 195 4.12 1.21 -11.85
CA PRO A 195 4.65 2.30 -12.66
C PRO A 195 3.95 2.52 -14.01
N PRO A 196 3.58 1.46 -14.79
CA PRO A 196 2.89 1.68 -16.06
C PRO A 196 1.52 2.33 -15.92
N VAL A 197 0.80 2.08 -14.81
CA VAL A 197 -0.50 2.72 -14.56
C VAL A 197 -0.31 4.18 -14.13
N LEU A 198 0.69 4.48 -13.31
CA LEU A 198 1.03 5.86 -12.93
C LEU A 198 1.36 6.71 -14.18
N GLN A 199 2.14 6.15 -15.10
CA GLN A 199 2.42 6.79 -16.38
C GLN A 199 1.16 6.97 -17.24
N ALA A 200 0.25 5.99 -17.26
CA ALA A 200 -1.03 6.11 -17.97
C ALA A 200 -1.90 7.23 -17.38
N LEU A 201 -1.99 7.31 -16.06
CA LEU A 201 -2.76 8.35 -15.37
C LEU A 201 -2.20 9.75 -15.65
N ARG A 202 -0.88 9.90 -15.70
CA ARG A 202 -0.22 11.15 -16.05
C ARG A 202 -0.51 11.54 -17.51
N ASN A 203 -0.33 10.60 -18.43
CA ASN A 203 -0.24 10.88 -19.86
C ASN A 203 -1.53 10.70 -20.65
N CYS A 204 -2.54 10.00 -20.12
CA CYS A 204 -3.78 9.71 -20.86
C CYS A 204 -4.96 10.53 -20.37
N GLU A 205 -5.90 10.79 -21.28
CA GLU A 205 -7.23 11.27 -20.94
C GLU A 205 -8.01 10.11 -20.29
N VAL A 206 -8.27 10.23 -18.99
CA VAL A 206 -8.92 9.21 -18.16
C VAL A 206 -10.25 9.76 -17.64
N PRO A 207 -11.25 8.90 -17.32
CA PRO A 207 -12.49 9.37 -16.72
C PRO A 207 -12.29 9.72 -15.23
N PRO A 208 -13.26 10.41 -14.59
CA PRO A 208 -13.14 10.82 -13.20
C PRO A 208 -13.15 9.67 -12.17
N ARG A 209 -13.66 8.48 -12.50
CA ARG A 209 -13.80 7.38 -11.52
C ARG A 209 -13.09 6.12 -11.99
N ILE A 210 -11.83 5.98 -11.60
CA ILE A 210 -10.94 4.92 -12.06
C ILE A 210 -10.74 3.92 -10.92
N THR A 211 -10.85 2.63 -11.25
CA THR A 211 -10.43 1.54 -10.38
C THR A 211 -9.15 0.92 -10.92
N ILE A 212 -8.15 0.76 -10.06
CA ILE A 212 -6.89 0.10 -10.37
C ILE A 212 -6.95 -1.25 -9.67
N ASN A 213 -7.29 -2.30 -10.42
CA ASN A 213 -7.38 -3.64 -9.84
C ASN A 213 -5.98 -4.12 -9.46
N SER A 214 -5.80 -4.50 -8.19
CA SER A 214 -4.55 -5.03 -7.68
C SER A 214 -4.48 -6.55 -7.81
N GLU A 215 -3.27 -7.04 -8.10
CA GLU A 215 -2.91 -8.40 -7.71
C GLU A 215 -2.82 -8.46 -6.19
N PHE A 216 -3.60 -9.36 -5.61
CA PHE A 216 -3.82 -9.38 -4.18
C PHE A 216 -2.95 -10.45 -3.51
N TYR A 217 -2.00 -9.98 -2.72
CA TYR A 217 -1.06 -10.76 -1.94
C TYR A 217 -1.44 -10.76 -0.46
N TYR A 218 -1.04 -11.82 0.23
CA TYR A 218 -1.42 -12.06 1.63
C TYR A 218 -0.22 -12.51 2.46
N TYR A 219 0.07 -11.86 3.58
CA TYR A 219 1.23 -12.14 4.44
C TYR A 219 2.61 -11.86 3.85
N SER A 220 2.80 -12.08 2.54
CA SER A 220 4.00 -11.82 1.76
C SER A 220 3.62 -11.71 0.28
N PHE A 221 4.56 -11.26 -0.57
CA PHE A 221 4.38 -11.27 -2.02
C PHE A 221 4.46 -12.68 -2.65
N GLN A 222 4.46 -13.74 -1.85
CA GLN A 222 4.45 -15.12 -2.33
C GLN A 222 3.08 -15.80 -2.21
N TRP A 223 2.14 -15.29 -1.43
CA TRP A 223 0.77 -15.85 -1.39
C TRP A 223 -0.17 -15.01 -2.22
N LEU A 224 -0.38 -15.42 -3.47
CA LEU A 224 -1.21 -14.72 -4.43
C LEU A 224 -2.66 -15.22 -4.37
N SER A 225 -3.60 -14.32 -4.13
CA SER A 225 -5.03 -14.54 -4.26
C SER A 225 -5.42 -14.85 -5.71
N ARG A 226 -6.38 -15.74 -5.89
CA ARG A 226 -6.99 -16.01 -7.22
C ARG A 226 -7.94 -14.90 -7.69
N GLU A 227 -8.33 -14.01 -6.78
CA GLU A 227 -9.20 -12.86 -7.05
C GLU A 227 -8.38 -11.56 -7.02
N GLU A 228 -8.71 -10.62 -7.91
CA GLU A 228 -8.17 -9.25 -7.85
C GLU A 228 -8.81 -8.45 -6.72
N TRP A 229 -8.03 -7.59 -6.08
CA TRP A 229 -8.55 -6.56 -5.18
C TRP A 229 -8.94 -5.31 -5.97
N MET A 230 -10.16 -4.80 -5.80
CA MET A 230 -10.70 -3.70 -6.61
C MET A 230 -10.30 -2.31 -6.10
N HIS A 231 -9.07 -2.16 -5.64
CA HIS A 231 -8.46 -0.91 -5.17
C HIS A 231 -6.95 -0.93 -5.51
N PRO A 232 -6.27 0.22 -5.60
CA PRO A 232 -6.74 1.57 -5.24
C PRO A 232 -7.62 2.22 -6.30
N GLN A 233 -8.12 3.42 -6.00
CA GLN A 233 -8.85 4.24 -6.96
C GLN A 233 -8.07 5.49 -7.35
N ALA A 234 -8.47 6.09 -8.47
CA ALA A 234 -8.01 7.41 -8.87
C ALA A 234 -9.17 8.30 -9.34
N THR A 235 -9.02 9.61 -9.12
CA THR A 235 -9.94 10.64 -9.61
C THR A 235 -9.19 11.84 -10.14
N ILE A 236 -9.93 12.80 -10.68
CA ILE A 236 -9.42 14.05 -11.24
C ILE A 236 -9.82 15.20 -10.33
N TRP A 237 -8.85 16.05 -10.00
CA TRP A 237 -9.12 17.29 -9.28
C TRP A 237 -9.94 18.26 -10.14
N LYS A 238 -11.12 18.64 -9.63
CA LYS A 238 -12.06 19.60 -10.21
C LYS A 238 -12.47 20.65 -9.19
N GLY A 239 -11.57 20.99 -8.26
CA GLY A 239 -11.88 21.91 -7.15
C GLY A 239 -13.01 21.37 -6.27
N ASN A 240 -14.06 22.16 -6.08
CA ASN A 240 -15.21 21.78 -5.26
C ASN A 240 -16.01 20.58 -5.80
N ASP A 241 -15.93 20.31 -7.10
CA ASP A 241 -16.66 19.22 -7.76
C ASP A 241 -15.85 17.90 -7.82
N THR A 242 -14.70 17.85 -7.13
CA THR A 242 -13.87 16.63 -7.05
C THR A 242 -14.63 15.50 -6.36
N VAL A 243 -14.63 14.30 -6.98
CA VAL A 243 -15.17 13.08 -6.35
C VAL A 243 -14.38 12.79 -5.07
N LYS A 244 -15.08 12.71 -3.94
CA LYS A 244 -14.42 12.58 -2.63
C LYS A 244 -13.88 11.15 -2.43
N PRO A 245 -12.76 10.97 -1.69
CA PRO A 245 -12.12 9.68 -1.46
C PRO A 245 -13.06 8.56 -0.98
N GLU A 246 -13.95 8.84 -0.02
CA GLU A 246 -14.91 7.84 0.46
C GLU A 246 -15.92 7.45 -0.64
N GLU A 247 -16.44 8.44 -1.37
CA GLU A 247 -17.39 8.16 -2.46
C GLU A 247 -16.73 7.35 -3.58
N LEU A 248 -15.49 7.70 -3.92
CA LEU A 248 -14.70 7.03 -4.93
C LEU A 248 -14.45 5.56 -4.57
N ARG A 249 -14.11 5.26 -3.31
CA ARG A 249 -13.91 3.89 -2.81
C ARG A 249 -15.09 2.96 -3.05
N HIS A 250 -16.33 3.48 -3.06
CA HIS A 250 -17.53 2.67 -3.24
C HIS A 250 -18.12 2.72 -4.66
N HIS A 251 -17.81 3.78 -5.42
CA HIS A 251 -18.49 4.12 -6.67
C HIS A 251 -17.48 4.44 -7.79
N ALA A 252 -16.43 3.63 -7.93
CA ALA A 252 -15.48 3.73 -9.04
C ALA A 252 -15.66 2.59 -10.04
N GLY A 253 -16.17 2.93 -11.24
CA GLY A 253 -16.46 1.94 -12.27
C GLY A 253 -16.42 2.47 -13.70
N ASP A 254 -16.00 3.72 -13.93
CA ASP A 254 -15.97 4.30 -15.27
C ASP A 254 -14.86 3.65 -16.12
N TYR A 255 -13.75 3.25 -15.47
CA TYR A 255 -12.64 2.56 -16.11
C TYR A 255 -11.87 1.67 -15.12
N HIS A 256 -11.37 0.53 -15.61
CA HIS A 256 -10.58 -0.41 -14.81
C HIS A 256 -9.20 -0.68 -15.44
N PHE A 257 -8.14 -0.40 -14.69
CA PHE A 257 -6.81 -0.94 -14.98
C PHE A 257 -6.71 -2.35 -14.37
N LYS A 258 -6.70 -3.40 -15.20
CA LYS A 258 -6.56 -4.79 -14.75
C LYS A 258 -5.11 -5.10 -14.36
N ARG A 259 -4.91 -5.76 -13.20
CA ARG A 259 -3.59 -6.04 -12.61
C ARG A 259 -2.67 -4.82 -12.61
N GLY A 260 -3.26 -3.66 -12.32
CA GLY A 260 -2.64 -2.35 -12.40
C GLY A 260 -1.91 -1.92 -11.12
N ALA A 261 -2.04 -2.68 -10.05
CA ALA A 261 -1.46 -2.41 -8.75
C ALA A 261 -1.09 -3.73 -8.05
N TRP A 262 -0.35 -3.60 -6.95
CA TRP A 262 -0.15 -4.66 -5.97
C TRP A 262 -0.88 -4.31 -4.68
N HIS A 263 -1.51 -5.28 -4.04
CA HIS A 263 -2.07 -5.12 -2.70
C HIS A 263 -1.49 -6.20 -1.79
N CYS A 264 -0.76 -5.85 -0.74
CA CYS A 264 -0.14 -6.84 0.16
C CYS A 264 -0.74 -6.75 1.57
N SER A 265 -1.84 -7.47 1.80
CA SER A 265 -2.51 -7.41 3.10
C SER A 265 -1.83 -8.30 4.13
N TYR A 266 -1.69 -7.78 5.36
CA TYR A 266 -0.97 -8.43 6.46
C TYR A 266 0.50 -8.74 6.18
N CYS A 267 1.13 -8.02 5.24
CA CYS A 267 2.55 -8.14 4.96
C CYS A 267 3.35 -7.32 5.98
N PHE A 268 3.48 -7.90 7.18
CA PHE A 268 4.16 -7.33 8.33
C PHE A 268 5.38 -8.16 8.70
N SER A 269 6.47 -7.48 9.04
CA SER A 269 7.69 -8.12 9.52
C SER A 269 7.58 -8.57 10.98
N THR A 270 6.51 -8.22 11.72
CA THR A 270 6.34 -8.60 13.12
C THR A 270 4.92 -9.09 13.47
N MET A 271 4.85 -10.00 14.45
CA MET A 271 3.60 -10.52 14.98
C MET A 271 2.84 -9.41 15.74
N GLU A 272 3.58 -8.50 16.36
CA GLU A 272 3.02 -7.35 17.05
C GLU A 272 2.23 -6.45 16.09
N GLU A 273 2.78 -6.12 14.93
CA GLU A 273 2.08 -5.33 13.91
C GLU A 273 0.87 -6.07 13.35
N THR A 274 1.02 -7.38 13.08
CA THR A 274 -0.08 -8.23 12.61
C THR A 274 -1.26 -8.20 13.59
N VAL A 275 -1.01 -8.44 14.88
CA VAL A 275 -2.02 -8.38 15.94
C VAL A 275 -2.52 -6.95 16.16
N GLY A 276 -1.63 -5.95 16.01
CA GLY A 276 -1.95 -4.53 16.08
C GLY A 276 -2.99 -4.11 15.06
N LYS A 277 -2.83 -4.55 13.81
CA LYS A 277 -3.77 -4.29 12.70
C LYS A 277 -5.18 -4.80 13.01
N VAL A 278 -5.29 -6.02 13.54
CA VAL A 278 -6.58 -6.63 13.91
C VAL A 278 -7.30 -5.84 15.01
N LYS A 279 -6.56 -5.20 15.91
CA LYS A 279 -7.14 -4.37 16.99
C LYS A 279 -7.61 -3.00 16.47
N SER A 280 -6.97 -2.48 15.42
CA SER A 280 -7.08 -1.06 15.04
C SER A 280 -7.99 -0.78 13.83
N PHE A 281 -8.15 -1.74 12.91
CA PHE A 281 -8.93 -1.57 11.67
C PHE A 281 -10.46 -1.54 11.87
N SER A 282 -11.23 -1.15 10.85
CA SER A 282 -12.67 -0.89 11.01
C SER A 282 -13.54 -2.14 11.24
N HIS A 283 -13.11 -3.32 10.79
CA HIS A 283 -13.85 -4.58 10.95
C HIS A 283 -13.72 -5.17 12.36
N GLN A 284 -14.29 -4.46 13.33
CA GLN A 284 -14.21 -4.83 14.75
C GLN A 284 -14.88 -6.18 15.08
N GLU A 285 -15.74 -6.71 14.20
CA GLU A 285 -16.28 -8.07 14.28
C GLU A 285 -15.20 -9.17 14.25
N PHE A 286 -14.01 -8.86 13.73
CA PHE A 286 -12.86 -9.76 13.71
C PHE A 286 -11.86 -9.52 14.84
N ASN A 287 -12.12 -8.59 15.76
CA ASN A 287 -11.24 -8.34 16.91
C ASN A 287 -11.41 -9.40 18.02
N LYS A 288 -11.25 -10.68 17.66
CA LYS A 288 -11.50 -11.85 18.53
C LYS A 288 -10.21 -12.57 18.91
N PRO A 289 -10.12 -13.23 20.07
CA PRO A 289 -8.90 -13.89 20.54
C PRO A 289 -8.26 -14.84 19.51
N GLU A 290 -9.06 -15.58 18.74
CA GLU A 290 -8.61 -16.53 17.73
C GLU A 290 -7.90 -15.89 16.51
N PHE A 291 -8.11 -14.61 16.26
CA PHE A 291 -7.43 -13.84 15.20
C PHE A 291 -6.23 -13.05 15.74
N LYS A 292 -5.93 -13.22 17.04
CA LYS A 292 -4.79 -12.60 17.74
C LYS A 292 -3.86 -13.65 18.36
N ASP A 293 -4.17 -14.93 18.20
CA ASP A 293 -3.39 -16.05 18.70
C ASP A 293 -2.17 -16.28 17.78
N PRO A 294 -0.93 -16.12 18.30
CA PRO A 294 0.27 -16.23 17.47
C PRO A 294 0.43 -17.58 16.79
N ALA A 295 0.06 -18.69 17.45
CA ALA A 295 0.19 -20.02 16.89
C ALA A 295 -0.80 -20.23 15.73
N LYS A 296 -2.01 -19.70 15.84
CA LYS A 296 -2.98 -19.70 14.74
C LYS A 296 -2.53 -18.81 13.59
N ILE A 297 -2.03 -17.61 13.87
CA ILE A 297 -1.53 -16.71 12.83
C ILE A 297 -0.40 -17.38 12.05
N LEU A 298 0.59 -17.95 12.74
CA LEU A 298 1.70 -18.68 12.11
C LEU A 298 1.20 -19.84 11.24
N GLN A 299 0.24 -20.63 11.72
CA GLN A 299 -0.40 -21.68 10.92
C GLN A 299 -1.04 -21.12 9.65
N ARG A 300 -1.77 -20.00 9.75
CA ARG A 300 -2.43 -19.39 8.60
C ARG A 300 -1.43 -18.85 7.57
N VAL A 301 -0.36 -18.21 8.03
CA VAL A 301 0.76 -17.74 7.18
C VAL A 301 1.45 -18.92 6.49
N ARG A 302 1.74 -19.98 7.24
CA ARG A 302 2.42 -21.19 6.73
C ARG A 302 1.66 -21.88 5.60
N PHE A 303 0.35 -21.91 5.69
CA PHE A 303 -0.50 -22.63 4.76
C PHE A 303 -1.28 -21.74 3.79
N GLY A 304 -1.03 -20.42 3.82
CA GLY A 304 -1.72 -19.46 2.95
C GLY A 304 -3.24 -19.50 3.11
N THR A 305 -3.74 -19.75 4.32
CA THR A 305 -5.20 -19.78 4.57
C THR A 305 -5.71 -18.39 4.92
N ASP A 306 -6.97 -18.09 4.61
CA ASP A 306 -7.61 -16.82 4.99
C ASP A 306 -7.43 -16.48 6.47
N PHE A 307 -7.02 -15.25 6.78
CA PHE A 307 -6.71 -14.85 8.17
C PHE A 307 -7.94 -14.88 9.07
N PHE A 308 -9.12 -14.70 8.49
CA PHE A 308 -10.40 -14.62 9.19
C PHE A 308 -11.28 -15.86 8.96
N ASP A 309 -10.69 -16.96 8.50
CA ASP A 309 -11.36 -18.25 8.24
C ASP A 309 -12.56 -18.14 7.27
N ARG A 310 -12.53 -17.16 6.35
CA ARG A 310 -13.54 -16.99 5.30
C ARG A 310 -13.37 -18.08 4.24
N LYS A 311 -14.49 -18.68 3.82
CA LYS A 311 -14.47 -19.87 2.94
C LYS A 311 -14.15 -19.59 1.48
N THR A 312 -14.15 -18.33 1.06
CA THR A 312 -14.07 -17.94 -0.36
C THR A 312 -12.69 -17.49 -0.80
N SER A 313 -11.80 -17.16 0.13
CA SER A 313 -10.46 -16.68 -0.20
C SER A 313 -9.52 -17.86 -0.41
N VAL A 314 -8.89 -17.94 -1.57
CA VAL A 314 -7.92 -18.99 -1.92
C VAL A 314 -6.65 -18.32 -2.39
N TYR A 315 -5.52 -18.74 -1.82
CA TYR A 315 -4.20 -18.20 -2.10
C TYR A 315 -3.27 -19.30 -2.61
N ASP A 316 -2.55 -19.02 -3.69
CA ASP A 316 -1.56 -19.91 -4.27
C ASP A 316 -0.15 -19.41 -3.90
N TYR A 317 0.74 -20.34 -3.52
CA TYR A 317 2.14 -20.00 -3.25
C TYR A 317 2.93 -19.85 -4.56
N VAL A 318 3.52 -18.68 -4.77
CA VAL A 318 4.33 -18.32 -5.95
C VAL A 318 5.80 -18.26 -5.54
N ARG A 319 6.54 -19.32 -5.86
CA ARG A 319 8.00 -19.35 -5.65
C ARG A 319 8.68 -18.35 -6.59
N ASN A 320 9.66 -17.62 -6.06
CA ASN A 320 10.49 -16.64 -6.78
C ASN A 320 9.65 -15.58 -7.51
N ASN A 321 8.60 -15.07 -6.84
CA ASN A 321 7.73 -14.08 -7.44
C ASN A 321 8.54 -12.84 -7.89
N GLN A 322 8.41 -12.51 -9.19
CA GLN A 322 9.03 -11.32 -9.78
C GLN A 322 8.02 -10.17 -9.91
N ASP A 323 6.73 -10.42 -9.71
CA ASP A 323 5.68 -9.42 -9.82
C ASP A 323 5.38 -8.80 -8.44
N ARG A 324 6.31 -7.98 -7.97
CA ARG A 324 6.26 -7.29 -6.67
C ARG A 324 7.11 -6.00 -6.71
N PRO A 325 6.94 -5.07 -5.76
CA PRO A 325 7.78 -3.88 -5.66
C PRO A 325 9.27 -4.23 -5.50
N LEU A 326 10.16 -3.42 -6.07
CA LEU A 326 11.60 -3.73 -6.14
C LEU A 326 12.25 -3.90 -4.75
N ASN A 327 11.81 -3.11 -3.77
CA ASN A 327 12.37 -3.09 -2.43
C ASN A 327 11.61 -3.97 -1.43
N ALA A 328 10.75 -4.89 -1.89
CA ALA A 328 9.90 -5.71 -1.02
C ALA A 328 10.53 -7.05 -0.56
N ASN A 329 11.82 -7.29 -0.85
CA ASN A 329 12.51 -8.57 -0.55
C ASN A 329 12.40 -9.01 0.91
N TYR A 330 12.38 -8.07 1.86
CA TYR A 330 12.34 -8.38 3.28
C TYR A 330 10.95 -8.80 3.78
N LEU A 331 9.90 -8.65 2.94
CA LEU A 331 8.55 -9.13 3.24
C LEU A 331 8.27 -10.52 2.67
N ASP A 332 9.24 -11.14 2.00
CA ASP A 332 9.10 -12.49 1.45
C ASP A 332 9.46 -13.57 2.48
N ILE A 333 8.76 -14.71 2.40
CA ILE A 333 9.08 -15.86 3.25
C ILE A 333 10.36 -16.53 2.71
N PRO A 334 11.37 -16.81 3.56
CA PRO A 334 12.60 -17.48 3.14
C PRO A 334 12.38 -18.82 2.44
N GLU A 335 13.20 -19.10 1.41
CA GLU A 335 13.04 -20.27 0.52
C GLU A 335 13.30 -21.63 1.20
N ASP A 336 14.00 -21.66 2.34
CA ASP A 336 14.31 -22.89 3.08
C ASP A 336 13.10 -23.46 3.84
N GLY A 337 11.96 -22.76 3.82
CA GLY A 337 10.71 -23.22 4.40
C GLY A 337 10.74 -23.40 5.91
N ASN A 338 11.79 -22.88 6.57
CA ASN A 338 11.84 -22.85 8.01
C ASN A 338 10.91 -21.72 8.47
N VAL A 339 9.66 -22.07 8.75
CA VAL A 339 8.68 -21.10 9.27
C VAL A 339 8.99 -20.69 10.71
N ASP A 340 9.95 -21.37 11.36
CA ASP A 340 10.59 -20.89 12.58
C ASP A 340 11.55 -19.71 12.30
N ASP A 341 11.99 -19.52 11.05
CA ASP A 341 12.72 -18.38 10.49
C ASP A 341 11.83 -17.48 9.59
N VAL A 342 10.50 -17.70 9.54
CA VAL A 342 9.58 -16.57 9.29
C VAL A 342 9.66 -15.73 10.54
N SER A 343 10.75 -14.97 10.61
CA SER A 343 11.01 -13.99 11.64
C SER A 343 9.96 -12.91 11.45
N PHE A 344 8.81 -13.13 12.09
CA PHE A 344 8.30 -12.08 12.93
C PHE A 344 9.46 -11.72 13.86
N GLY A 345 10.21 -10.66 13.53
CA GLY A 345 11.45 -10.28 14.21
C GLY A 345 11.34 -10.25 15.73
#